data_AF-A0A318TZE9-F1
#
_entry.id   AF-A0A318TZE9-F1
#
_cell.length_a   1.000
_cell.length_b   1.000
_cell.length_c   1.000
_cell.angle_alpha   90.00
_cell.angle_beta   90.00
_cell.angle_gamma   90.00
#
_symmetry.space_group_name_H-M   'P 1'
#
loop_
_entity.id
_entity.type
_entity.pdbx_description
1 polymer ?
#
loop_
_entity_poly.entity_id
_entity_poly.type
_entity_poly.pdbx_seq_one_letter_code
_entity_poly.pdbx_strand_id
1 'polypeptide(L)'
;MTCKQELTDRSLELFLAYAKDAVNWSGTPAVGGNVGGSKADRGNLTQLKQAGLITTFVEDGCAFIEFTPAGAALAAKHDINVKC
;
A
#
# COMPACT_ATOMS: atom_id res chain seq x y z
N MET A 1 13.71 -7.21 19.58
CA MET A 1 12.83 -8.32 19.18
C MET A 1 11.54 -7.71 18.66
N THR A 2 11.47 -7.41 17.37
CA THR A 2 10.29 -6.75 16.80
C THR A 2 9.30 -7.85 16.43
N CYS A 3 8.20 -7.97 17.18
CA CYS A 3 7.10 -8.84 16.77
C CYS A 3 6.56 -8.27 15.44
N LYS A 4 6.73 -9.03 14.37
CA LYS A 4 6.15 -8.72 13.06
C LYS A 4 4.63 -8.68 13.26
N GLN A 5 4.03 -7.49 13.29
CA GLN A 5 2.58 -7.39 13.43
C GLN A 5 1.94 -8.09 12.23
N GLU A 6 1.11 -9.09 12.50
CA GLU A 6 0.26 -9.66 11.47
C GLU A 6 -0.69 -8.57 10.96
N LEU A 7 -0.79 -8.44 9.65
CA LEU A 7 -1.75 -7.53 9.04
C LEU A 7 -3.15 -7.98 9.40
N THR A 8 -4.05 -7.03 9.64
CA THR A 8 -5.48 -7.36 9.63
C THR A 8 -5.91 -7.72 8.22
N ASP A 9 -6.98 -8.52 8.08
CA ASP A 9 -7.57 -8.83 6.78
C ASP A 9 -7.87 -7.55 5.98
N ARG A 10 -8.37 -6.51 6.66
CA ARG A 10 -8.68 -5.23 6.03
C ARG A 10 -7.44 -4.49 5.53
N SER A 11 -6.33 -4.54 6.26
CA SER A 11 -5.06 -3.96 5.79
C SER A 11 -4.50 -4.72 4.59
N LEU A 12 -4.60 -6.05 4.59
CA LEU A 12 -4.20 -6.87 3.46
C LEU A 12 -5.07 -6.58 2.22
N GLU A 13 -6.40 -6.53 2.38
CA GLU A 13 -7.33 -6.15 1.32
C GLU A 13 -6.98 -4.78 0.72
N LEU A 14 -6.73 -3.79 1.58
CA LEU A 14 -6.40 -2.44 1.13
C LEU A 14 -5.06 -2.41 0.40
N PHE A 15 -4.05 -3.13 0.90
CA PHE A 15 -2.76 -3.27 0.24
C PHE A 15 -2.91 -3.87 -1.17
N LEU A 16 -3.64 -4.98 -1.29
CA LEU A 16 -3.87 -5.66 -2.57
C LEU A 16 -4.69 -4.80 -3.54
N ALA A 17 -5.64 -4.01 -3.03
CA ALA A 17 -6.39 -3.06 -3.84
C ALA A 17 -5.47 -1.99 -4.44
N TYR A 18 -4.58 -1.39 -3.64
CA TYR A 18 -3.59 -0.45 -4.16
C TYR A 18 -2.62 -1.12 -5.13
N ALA A 19 -2.14 -2.34 -4.83
CA ALA A 19 -1.21 -3.06 -5.69
C ALA A 19 -1.81 -3.34 -7.07
N LYS A 20 -3.10 -3.72 -7.13
CA LYS A 20 -3.83 -3.92 -8.39
C LYS A 20 -4.03 -2.61 -9.16
N ASP A 21 -4.30 -1.52 -8.44
CA ASP A 21 -4.52 -0.21 -9.05
C ASP A 21 -3.22 0.46 -9.52
N ALA A 22 -2.06 0.02 -9.04
CA ALA A 22 -0.76 0.63 -9.35
C ALA A 22 -0.48 0.79 -10.85
N VAL A 23 -0.98 -0.11 -11.70
CA VAL A 23 -0.86 -0.02 -13.17
C VAL A 23 -1.51 1.23 -13.75
N ASN A 24 -2.53 1.78 -13.10
CA ASN A 24 -3.22 3.00 -13.51
C ASN A 24 -2.44 4.28 -13.14
N TRP A 25 -1.39 4.15 -12.33
CA TRP A 25 -0.66 5.28 -11.73
C TRP A 25 0.85 5.16 -11.90
N SER A 26 1.32 4.52 -12.98
CA SER A 26 2.75 4.32 -13.24
C SER A 26 3.52 3.64 -12.09
N GLY A 27 2.82 2.84 -11.29
CA GLY A 27 3.36 2.15 -10.11
C GLY A 27 3.11 2.84 -8.77
N THR A 28 2.61 4.08 -8.75
CA THR A 28 2.47 4.88 -7.52
C THR A 28 1.02 5.37 -7.32
N PRO A 29 0.10 4.51 -6.85
CA PRO A 29 -1.30 4.85 -6.75
C PRO A 29 -1.56 5.97 -5.72
N ALA A 30 -2.50 6.87 -6.04
CA ALA A 30 -2.87 7.98 -5.18
C ALA A 30 -3.64 7.51 -3.94
N VAL A 31 -3.27 8.02 -2.77
CA VAL A 31 -3.98 7.78 -1.51
C VAL A 31 -5.34 8.46 -1.57
N GLY A 32 -6.41 7.66 -1.55
CA GLY A 32 -7.77 8.17 -1.71
C GLY A 32 -8.14 8.56 -3.14
N GLY A 33 -7.38 8.08 -4.14
CA GLY A 33 -7.78 8.08 -5.55
C GLY A 33 -8.81 6.99 -5.84
N ASN A 34 -8.49 6.06 -6.74
CA ASN A 34 -9.39 4.93 -7.07
C ASN A 34 -9.55 3.94 -5.90
N VAL A 35 -8.62 3.97 -4.94
CA VAL A 35 -8.58 3.06 -3.80
C VAL A 35 -8.42 3.87 -2.51
N GLY A 36 -9.14 3.45 -1.47
CA GLY A 36 -9.05 4.03 -0.13
C GLY A 36 -9.75 5.39 0.01
N GLY A 37 -9.24 6.24 0.90
CA GLY A 37 -9.74 7.61 1.12
C GLY A 37 -10.74 7.75 2.26
N SER A 38 -11.25 6.65 2.84
CA SER A 38 -12.08 6.72 4.04
C SER A 38 -11.26 7.04 5.29
N LYS A 39 -11.91 7.53 6.35
CA LYS A 39 -11.25 7.72 7.66
C LYS A 39 -10.70 6.40 8.22
N ALA A 40 -11.37 5.28 7.96
CA ALA A 40 -10.94 3.95 8.39
C ALA A 40 -9.66 3.50 7.67
N ASP A 41 -9.46 3.88 6.40
CA ASP A 41 -8.27 3.48 5.63
C ASP A 41 -6.98 4.12 6.14
N ARG A 42 -7.07 5.25 6.87
CA ARG A 42 -5.89 5.91 7.47
C ARG A 42 -5.18 5.02 8.51
N GLY A 43 -5.94 4.27 9.30
CA GLY A 43 -5.38 3.31 10.26
C GLY A 43 -4.67 2.16 9.55
N ASN A 44 -5.30 1.62 8.51
CA ASN A 44 -4.74 0.53 7.71
C ASN A 44 -3.46 0.96 6.97
N LEU A 45 -3.46 2.15 6.35
CA LEU A 45 -2.25 2.72 5.73
C LEU A 45 -1.11 2.91 6.73
N THR A 46 -1.42 3.29 7.97
CA THR A 46 -0.42 3.41 9.03
C THR A 46 0.16 2.04 9.38
N GLN A 47 -0.68 1.01 9.50
CA GLN A 47 -0.22 -0.37 9.73
C GLN A 47 0.67 -0.87 8.58
N LEU A 48 0.29 -0.61 7.32
CA LEU A 48 1.08 -1.01 6.14
C LEU A 48 2.47 -0.35 6.11
N LYS A 49 2.56 0.93 6.50
CA LYS A 49 3.84 1.64 6.66
C LYS A 49 4.68 1.06 7.79
N GLN A 50 4.06 0.79 8.96
CA GLN A 50 4.75 0.18 10.10
C GLN A 50 5.23 -1.24 9.81
N ALA A 51 4.49 -1.99 8.98
CA ALA A 51 4.89 -3.29 8.47
C ALA A 51 6.00 -3.20 7.40
N GLY A 52 6.38 -1.99 6.98
CA GLY A 52 7.44 -1.74 5.99
C GLY A 52 7.06 -2.15 4.57
N LEU A 53 5.76 -2.25 4.25
CA LEU A 53 5.28 -2.70 2.94
C LEU A 53 5.13 -1.55 1.94
N ILE A 54 4.87 -0.35 2.44
CA ILE A 54 4.71 0.85 1.62
C ILE A 54 5.38 2.05 2.28
N THR A 55 5.75 3.04 1.46
CA THR A 55 5.97 4.42 1.85
C THR A 55 4.94 5.33 1.17
N THR A 56 4.87 6.59 1.58
CA THR A 56 4.09 7.59 0.85
C THR A 56 4.88 8.86 0.68
N PHE A 57 4.72 9.50 -0.47
CA PHE A 57 5.26 10.83 -0.74
C PHE A 57 4.12 11.78 -1.12
N VAL A 58 4.41 13.08 -1.15
CA VAL A 58 3.47 14.11 -1.57
C VAL A 58 4.05 14.82 -2.79
N GLU A 59 3.26 14.92 -3.85
CA GLU A 59 3.58 15.63 -5.08
C GLU A 59 2.33 16.38 -5.54
N ASP A 60 2.49 17.66 -5.92
CA ASP A 60 1.38 18.55 -6.31
C ASP A 60 0.19 18.56 -5.33
N GLY A 61 0.47 18.47 -4.03
CA GLY A 61 -0.54 18.46 -2.97
C GLY A 61 -1.32 17.14 -2.82
N CYS A 62 -1.02 16.13 -3.63
CA CYS A 62 -1.58 14.79 -3.55
C CYS A 62 -0.61 13.82 -2.87
N ALA A 63 -1.13 12.89 -2.07
CA ALA A 63 -0.31 11.84 -1.47
C ALA A 63 -0.37 10.57 -2.34
N PHE A 64 0.78 9.95 -2.58
CA PHE A 64 0.92 8.73 -3.39
C PHE A 64 1.61 7.63 -2.59
N ILE A 65 1.39 6.39 -3.00
CA ILE A 65 2.01 5.20 -2.41
C ILE A 65 3.22 4.80 -3.25
N GLU A 66 4.30 4.39 -2.58
CA GLU A 66 5.37 3.59 -3.18
C GLU A 66 5.43 2.24 -2.47
N PHE A 67 5.57 1.17 -3.24
CA PHE A 67 5.76 -0.18 -2.69
C PHE A 67 7.22 -0.37 -2.33
N THR A 68 7.49 -0.90 -1.14
CA THR A 68 8.85 -1.31 -0.79
C THR A 68 9.18 -2.67 -1.43
N PRO A 69 10.44 -3.12 -1.42
CA PRO A 69 10.77 -4.49 -1.83
C PRO A 69 9.98 -5.56 -1.05
N ALA A 70 9.68 -5.31 0.24
CA ALA A 70 8.85 -6.21 1.04
C ALA A 70 7.38 -6.17 0.60
N GLY A 71 6.87 -4.99 0.22
CA GLY A 71 5.56 -4.85 -0.41
C GLY A 71 5.48 -5.60 -1.73
N ALA A 72 6.44 -5.41 -2.63
CA ALA A 72 6.49 -6.12 -3.91
C ALA A 72 6.54 -7.64 -3.73
N ALA A 73 7.34 -8.13 -2.78
CA ALA A 73 7.39 -9.56 -2.45
C ALA A 73 6.05 -10.09 -1.89
N LEU A 74 5.30 -9.28 -1.14
CA LEU A 74 3.95 -9.64 -0.70
C LEU A 74 2.96 -9.65 -1.89
N ALA A 75 2.97 -8.63 -2.73
CA ALA A 75 2.12 -8.54 -3.92
C ALA A 75 2.34 -9.72 -4.88
N ALA A 76 3.59 -10.14 -5.07
CA ALA A 76 3.94 -11.27 -5.92
C ALA A 76 3.37 -12.61 -5.42
N LYS A 77 3.20 -12.80 -4.10
CA LYS A 77 2.51 -13.99 -3.55
C LYS A 77 1.02 -14.06 -3.91
N HIS A 78 0.47 -12.95 -4.39
CA HIS A 78 -0.90 -12.83 -4.86
C HIS A 78 -0.96 -12.56 -6.37
N ASP A 79 0.09 -12.91 -7.12
CA ASP A 79 0.19 -12.77 -8.57
C ASP A 79 0.09 -11.33 -9.09
N ILE A 80 0.44 -10.35 -8.25
CA ILE A 80 0.46 -8.93 -8.62
C ILE A 80 1.91 -8.45 -8.71
N ASN A 81 2.29 -7.89 -9.85
CA ASN A 81 3.60 -7.28 -10.06
C ASN A 81 3.52 -5.76 -9.84
N VAL A 82 4.24 -5.25 -8.84
CA VAL A 82 4.33 -3.81 -8.54
C VAL A 82 5.77 -3.34 -8.64
N LYS A 83 5.95 -2.09 -9.04
CA LYS A 83 7.26 -1.43 -9.06
C LYS A 83 7.66 -1.05 -7.62
N CYS A 84 8.91 -1.29 -7.27
CA CYS A 84 9.53 -0.90 -6.00
C CYS A 84 10.90 -0.28 -6.22
#